data_AF-A0A919HXU8-F1
#
_entry.id   AF-A0A919HXU8-F1
#
_cell.length_a   1.000
_cell.length_b   1.000
_cell.length_c   1.000
_cell.angle_alpha   90.00
_cell.angle_beta   90.00
_cell.angle_gamma   90.00
#
_symmetry.space_group_name_H-M   'P 1'
#
loop_
_entity.id
_entity.type
_entity.pdbx_description
1 polymer ?
#
loop_
_entity_poly.entity_id
_entity_poly.type
_entity_poly.pdbx_seq_one_letter_code
_entity_poly.pdbx_strand_id
1 'polypeptide(L)'
;MNSFVAFIVKDLLGQASILIAFIAMLGLILQKKSPGKTAEGTFKTLLGFLIMMAGINIIVATLTFLNDIFTQGFGMKGYITDVAAIAGLANRELGSEVALTLLVIFAVNIIIARLTPLKYIFLTGQALLWMATIGAVIGYKSGLTGVPLIFTGASSAA
;
A
#
# COMPACT_ATOMS: atom_id res chain seq x y z
N MET A 1 -4.28 -22.58 -14.69
CA MET A 1 -3.29 -22.04 -13.73
C MET A 1 -3.04 -23.12 -12.69
N ASN A 2 -1.82 -23.66 -12.61
CA ASN A 2 -1.52 -24.83 -11.77
C ASN A 2 -1.92 -24.56 -10.31
N SER A 3 -2.69 -25.45 -9.69
CA SER A 3 -3.27 -25.27 -8.34
C SER A 3 -2.24 -24.83 -7.28
N PHE A 4 -0.98 -25.21 -7.45
CA PHE A 4 0.13 -24.78 -6.60
C PHE A 4 0.45 -23.28 -6.69
N VAL A 5 0.43 -22.70 -7.90
CA VAL A 5 0.66 -21.26 -8.12
C VAL A 5 -0.52 -20.45 -7.60
N ALA A 6 -1.75 -20.97 -7.77
CA ALA A 6 -2.93 -20.34 -7.20
C ALA A 6 -2.89 -20.32 -5.67
N PHE A 7 -2.48 -21.41 -5.03
CA PHE A 7 -2.33 -21.48 -3.57
C PHE A 7 -1.27 -20.49 -3.05
N ILE A 8 -0.10 -20.42 -3.68
CA ILE A 8 0.94 -19.47 -3.27
C ILE A 8 0.47 -18.02 -3.46
N VAL A 9 -0.16 -17.70 -4.58
CA VAL A 9 -0.53 -16.30 -4.88
C VAL A 9 -1.78 -15.84 -4.14
N LYS A 10 -2.83 -16.66 -4.07
CA LYS A 10 -4.09 -16.29 -3.40
C LYS A 10 -4.08 -16.54 -1.91
N ASP A 11 -3.61 -17.71 -1.47
CA ASP A 11 -3.81 -18.12 -0.07
C ASP A 11 -2.61 -17.75 0.81
N LEU A 12 -1.38 -17.82 0.28
CA LEU A 12 -0.18 -17.47 1.02
C LEU A 12 0.17 -15.98 0.91
N LEU A 13 0.27 -15.45 -0.31
CA LEU A 13 0.61 -14.04 -0.57
C LEU A 13 -0.60 -13.11 -0.46
N GLY A 14 -1.83 -13.64 -0.60
CA GLY A 14 -3.05 -12.85 -0.50
C GLY A 14 -3.47 -12.53 0.94
N GLN A 15 -3.02 -13.29 1.93
CA GLN A 15 -3.22 -12.95 3.35
C GLN A 15 -2.03 -12.17 3.89
N ALA A 16 -2.22 -10.85 4.05
CA ALA A 16 -1.20 -9.94 4.59
C ALA A 16 -0.68 -10.38 5.98
N SER A 17 -1.55 -10.93 6.84
CA SER A 17 -1.19 -11.45 8.17
C SER A 17 -0.16 -12.57 8.09
N ILE A 18 -0.36 -13.51 7.16
CA ILE A 18 0.52 -14.66 6.94
C ILE A 18 1.85 -14.19 6.36
N LEU A 19 1.81 -13.32 5.35
CA LEU A 19 3.00 -12.78 4.70
C LEU A 19 3.92 -12.06 5.71
N ILE A 20 3.35 -11.21 6.57
CA ILE A 20 4.12 -10.48 7.58
C ILE A 20 4.69 -11.43 8.65
N ALA A 21 3.93 -12.46 9.04
CA ALA A 21 4.43 -13.50 9.94
C ALA A 21 5.62 -14.26 9.34
N PHE A 22 5.58 -14.59 8.05
CA PHE A 22 6.72 -15.22 7.35
C PHE A 22 7.94 -14.31 7.28
N ILE A 23 7.76 -13.01 7.04
CA ILE A 23 8.87 -12.05 7.06
C ILE A 23 9.52 -12.02 8.45
N ALA A 24 8.72 -11.98 9.53
CA ALA A 24 9.25 -12.03 10.89
C ALA A 24 9.94 -13.36 11.20
N MET A 25 9.38 -14.49 10.75
CA MET A 25 9.99 -15.81 10.89
C MET A 25 11.37 -15.87 10.21
N LEU A 26 11.45 -15.44 8.94
CA LEU A 26 12.71 -15.36 8.20
C LEU A 26 13.71 -14.42 8.89
N GLY A 27 13.25 -13.25 9.35
CA GLY A 27 14.08 -12.30 10.07
C GLY A 27 14.68 -12.88 11.36
N LEU A 28 13.92 -13.67 12.11
CA LEU A 28 14.38 -14.32 13.34
C LEU A 28 15.31 -15.51 13.08
N ILE A 29 15.06 -16.26 12.00
CA ILE A 29 15.95 -17.34 11.54
C ILE A 29 17.31 -16.76 11.11
N LEU A 30 17.30 -15.68 10.34
CA LEU A 30 18.52 -14.99 9.89
C LEU A 30 19.31 -14.41 11.07
N GLN A 31 18.62 -13.96 12.12
CA GLN A 31 19.21 -13.55 13.40
C GLN A 31 19.69 -14.72 14.27
N LYS A 32 19.59 -15.97 13.79
CA LYS A 32 20.00 -17.21 14.48
C LYS A 32 19.37 -17.36 15.87
N LYS A 33 18.14 -16.90 16.04
CA LYS A 33 17.39 -17.08 17.31
C LYS A 33 16.99 -18.54 17.48
N SER A 34 16.80 -18.97 18.73
CA SER A 34 16.38 -20.34 19.02
C SER A 34 15.01 -20.66 18.39
N PRO A 35 14.73 -21.93 18.03
CA PRO A 35 13.48 -22.31 17.38
C PRO A 35 12.23 -21.86 18.18
N GLY A 36 12.30 -21.94 19.50
CA GLY A 36 11.22 -21.46 20.38
C GLY A 36 11.00 -19.95 20.28
N LYS A 37 12.07 -19.14 20.20
CA LYS A 37 11.97 -17.68 20.05
C LYS A 37 11.51 -17.26 18.66
N THR A 38 11.88 -18.02 17.64
CA THR A 38 11.38 -17.84 16.27
C THR A 38 9.89 -18.10 16.19
N ALA A 39 9.41 -19.21 16.75
CA ALA A 39 7.97 -19.51 16.79
C ALA A 39 7.20 -18.45 17.59
N GLU A 40 7.67 -18.11 18.81
CA GLU A 40 7.06 -17.09 19.65
C GLU A 40 6.96 -15.74 18.93
N GLY A 41 8.04 -15.28 18.28
CA GLY A 41 8.06 -14.02 17.55
C GLY A 41 7.17 -14.03 16.30
N THR A 42 7.10 -15.15 15.60
CA THR A 42 6.22 -15.32 14.43
C THR A 42 4.75 -15.23 14.84
N PHE A 43 4.35 -15.94 15.91
CA PHE A 43 2.98 -15.89 16.43
C PHE A 43 2.62 -14.51 16.98
N LYS A 44 3.52 -13.85 17.71
CA LYS A 44 3.30 -12.47 18.18
C LYS A 44 3.06 -11.50 17.02
N THR A 45 3.83 -11.65 15.94
CA THR A 45 3.68 -10.82 14.74
C THR A 45 2.34 -11.07 14.06
N LEU A 46 1.97 -12.34 13.87
CA LEU A 46 0.69 -12.72 13.29
C LEU A 46 -0.51 -12.18 14.09
N LEU A 47 -0.51 -12.42 15.41
CA LEU A 47 -1.57 -11.94 16.30
C LEU A 47 -1.64 -10.43 16.36
N GLY A 48 -0.49 -9.74 16.43
CA GLY A 48 -0.41 -8.29 16.43
C GLY A 48 -1.05 -7.69 15.17
N PHE A 49 -0.75 -8.26 14.00
CA PHE A 49 -1.35 -7.80 12.75
C PHE A 49 -2.86 -8.06 12.70
N LEU A 50 -3.34 -9.22 13.15
CA LEU A 50 -4.79 -9.53 13.19
C LEU A 50 -5.55 -8.56 14.10
N ILE A 51 -5.02 -8.27 15.29
CA ILE A 51 -5.63 -7.31 16.23
C ILE A 51 -5.66 -5.91 15.63
N MET A 52 -4.56 -5.48 15.01
CA MET A 52 -4.49 -4.19 14.33
C MET A 52 -5.53 -4.07 13.21
N MET A 53 -5.66 -5.10 12.35
CA MET A 53 -6.65 -5.11 11.28
C MET A 53 -8.09 -5.10 11.80
N ALA A 54 -8.36 -5.81 12.91
CA ALA A 54 -9.68 -5.75 13.55
C ALA A 54 -10.01 -4.32 14.01
N GLY A 55 -9.05 -3.62 14.63
CA GLY A 55 -9.20 -2.23 15.03
C GLY A 55 -9.43 -1.29 13.84
N ILE A 56 -8.64 -1.44 12.77
CA ILE A 56 -8.80 -0.65 11.54
C ILE A 56 -10.20 -0.84 10.95
N ASN A 57 -10.71 -2.07 10.88
CA ASN A 57 -12.02 -2.35 10.30
C ASN A 57 -13.17 -1.72 11.09
N ILE A 58 -13.08 -1.67 12.42
CA ILE A 58 -14.08 -0.99 13.26
C ILE A 58 -14.12 0.52 12.95
N ILE A 59 -12.94 1.14 12.84
CA ILE A 59 -12.81 2.56 12.52
C ILE A 59 -13.37 2.83 11.11
N VAL A 60 -12.96 2.04 10.13
CA VAL A 60 -13.43 2.17 8.74
C VAL A 60 -14.95 2.03 8.68
N ALA A 61 -15.55 1.04 9.35
CA ALA A 61 -17.00 0.86 9.37
C ALA A 61 -17.73 2.10 9.92
N THR A 62 -17.17 2.72 10.97
CA THR A 62 -17.73 3.94 11.56
C THR A 62 -17.60 5.14 10.62
N LEU A 63 -16.45 5.27 9.94
CA LEU A 63 -16.23 6.32 8.95
C LEU A 63 -17.12 6.18 7.72
N THR A 64 -17.35 4.95 7.24
CA THR A 64 -18.27 4.68 6.14
C THR A 64 -19.70 5.05 6.53
N PHE A 65 -20.15 4.65 7.72
CA PHE A 65 -21.47 5.02 8.21
C PHE A 65 -21.63 6.55 8.36
N LEU A 66 -20.60 7.23 8.86
CA LEU A 66 -20.58 8.68 8.91
C LEU A 66 -20.68 9.28 7.49
N ASN A 67 -19.94 8.75 6.53
CA ASN A 67 -19.97 9.20 5.15
C ASN A 67 -21.38 9.06 4.53
N ASP A 68 -22.08 7.95 4.80
CA ASP A 68 -23.44 7.70 4.31
C ASP A 68 -24.44 8.72 4.88
N ILE A 69 -24.39 9.01 6.18
CA ILE A 69 -25.25 10.01 6.82
C ILE A 69 -24.99 11.40 6.23
N PHE A 70 -23.72 11.78 6.08
CA PHE A 70 -23.36 13.07 5.50
C PHE A 70 -23.82 13.17 4.04
N THR A 71 -23.70 12.09 3.27
CA THR A 71 -24.14 12.02 1.87
C THR A 71 -25.65 12.18 1.75
N GLN A 72 -26.43 11.54 2.63
CA GLN A 72 -27.90 11.66 2.64
C GLN A 72 -28.37 13.01 3.18
N GLY A 73 -27.75 13.51 4.26
CA GLY A 73 -28.17 14.73 4.94
C GLY A 73 -27.81 16.03 4.22
N PHE A 74 -26.66 16.06 3.53
CA PHE A 74 -26.19 17.23 2.78
C PHE A 74 -26.29 17.06 1.26
N GLY A 75 -26.84 15.93 0.78
CA GLY A 75 -27.02 15.66 -0.64
C GLY A 75 -25.71 15.51 -1.43
N MET A 76 -24.60 15.14 -0.78
CA MET A 76 -23.27 15.02 -1.39
C MET A 76 -23.18 13.82 -2.33
N LYS A 77 -23.80 13.88 -3.50
CA LYS A 77 -23.74 12.81 -4.51
C LYS A 77 -22.36 12.76 -5.17
N GLY A 78 -21.66 11.64 -5.04
CA GLY A 78 -20.54 11.27 -5.94
C GLY A 78 -19.14 11.18 -5.32
N TYR A 79 -18.96 11.32 -4.01
CA TYR A 79 -17.63 11.17 -3.39
C TYR A 79 -17.38 9.71 -3.02
N ILE A 80 -16.53 9.04 -3.79
CA ILE A 80 -16.02 7.72 -3.44
C ILE A 80 -14.94 7.92 -2.37
N THR A 81 -15.25 7.78 -1.09
CA THR A 81 -14.25 7.87 -0.01
C THR A 81 -13.54 6.53 0.23
N ASP A 82 -13.27 5.81 -0.85
CA ASP A 82 -12.47 4.60 -0.82
C ASP A 82 -11.22 4.84 -1.67
N VAL A 83 -10.09 4.83 -0.98
CA VAL A 83 -8.74 4.95 -1.53
C VAL A 83 -8.51 3.94 -2.66
N ALA A 84 -8.97 2.70 -2.49
CA ALA A 84 -8.80 1.64 -3.50
C ALA A 84 -9.71 1.87 -4.72
N ALA A 85 -10.93 2.36 -4.51
CA ALA A 85 -11.84 2.64 -5.60
C ALA A 85 -11.42 3.88 -6.41
N ILE A 86 -10.95 4.96 -5.75
CA ILE A 86 -10.35 6.11 -6.43
C ILE A 86 -9.11 5.67 -7.21
N ALA A 87 -8.21 4.92 -6.58
CA ALA A 87 -7.01 4.43 -7.25
C ALA A 87 -7.36 3.52 -8.44
N GLY A 88 -8.38 2.69 -8.32
CA GLY A 88 -8.88 1.83 -9.40
C GLY A 88 -9.44 2.62 -10.58
N LEU A 89 -10.20 3.68 -10.32
CA LEU A 89 -10.71 4.57 -11.38
C LEU A 89 -9.58 5.33 -12.07
N ALA A 90 -8.67 5.91 -11.30
CA ALA A 90 -7.52 6.62 -11.84
C ALA A 90 -6.59 5.70 -12.65
N ASN A 91 -6.38 4.44 -12.22
CA ASN A 91 -5.61 3.47 -13.00
C ASN A 91 -6.29 3.03 -14.30
N ARG A 92 -7.62 3.14 -14.43
CA ARG A 92 -8.30 2.87 -15.71
C ARG A 92 -8.04 3.97 -16.74
N GLU A 93 -7.91 5.22 -16.30
CA GLU A 93 -7.69 6.37 -17.18
C GLU A 93 -6.21 6.70 -17.40
N LEU A 94 -5.38 6.56 -16.36
CA LEU A 94 -3.98 7.00 -16.29
C LEU A 94 -3.03 5.87 -15.83
N GLY A 95 -3.40 4.60 -16.07
CA GLY A 95 -2.68 3.46 -15.52
C GLY A 95 -1.20 3.39 -15.93
N SER A 96 -0.85 3.87 -17.12
CA SER A 96 0.54 3.89 -17.59
C SER A 96 1.36 4.94 -16.82
N GLU A 97 0.80 6.14 -16.67
CA GLU A 97 1.40 7.27 -15.97
C GLU A 97 1.57 6.95 -14.48
N VAL A 98 0.57 6.33 -13.85
CA VAL A 98 0.64 5.90 -12.45
C VAL A 98 1.71 4.83 -12.26
N ALA A 99 1.80 3.84 -13.15
CA ALA A 99 2.82 2.79 -13.07
C ALA A 99 4.24 3.33 -13.25
N LEU A 100 4.45 4.27 -14.20
CA LEU A 100 5.73 4.94 -14.40
C LEU A 100 6.10 5.83 -13.21
N THR A 101 5.13 6.56 -12.66
CA THR A 101 5.32 7.39 -11.45
C THR A 101 5.72 6.52 -10.26
N LEU A 102 5.05 5.39 -10.05
CA LEU A 102 5.41 4.41 -9.01
C LEU A 102 6.85 3.91 -9.16
N LEU A 103 7.27 3.59 -10.39
CA LEU A 103 8.63 3.13 -10.66
C LEU A 103 9.67 4.21 -10.32
N VAL A 104 9.39 5.47 -10.67
CA VAL A 104 10.27 6.60 -10.34
C VAL A 104 10.32 6.83 -8.83
N ILE A 105 9.19 6.79 -8.12
CA ILE A 105 9.14 6.93 -6.65
C ILE A 105 10.00 5.84 -5.99
N PHE A 106 9.89 4.60 -6.45
CA PHE A 106 10.67 3.50 -5.89
C PHE A 106 12.17 3.64 -6.19
N ALA A 107 12.54 4.07 -7.40
CA ALA A 107 13.92 4.35 -7.77
C ALA A 107 14.53 5.48 -6.92
N VAL A 108 13.78 6.58 -6.72
CA VAL A 108 14.20 7.71 -5.88
C VAL A 108 14.39 7.27 -4.43
N ASN A 109 13.46 6.48 -3.87
CA ASN A 109 13.59 5.91 -2.53
C ASN A 109 14.91 5.13 -2.35
N ILE A 110 15.29 4.31 -3.34
CA ILE A 110 16.56 3.57 -3.30
C ILE A 110 17.77 4.51 -3.41
N ILE A 111 17.72 5.51 -4.29
CA ILE A 111 18.80 6.48 -4.48
C ILE A 111 19.03 7.28 -3.19
N ILE A 112 17.96 7.79 -2.57
CA ILE A 112 18.03 8.52 -1.30
C ILE A 112 18.61 7.63 -0.21
N ALA A 113 18.12 6.40 -0.08
CA ALA A 113 18.63 5.45 0.92
C ALA A 113 20.11 5.08 0.73
N ARG A 114 20.65 5.25 -0.48
CA ARG A 114 22.06 5.00 -0.80
C ARG A 114 22.95 6.24 -0.60
N LEU A 115 22.47 7.43 -0.93
CA LEU A 115 23.25 8.68 -0.86
C LEU A 115 23.17 9.38 0.49
N THR A 116 22.07 9.20 1.22
CA THR A 116 21.85 9.83 2.53
C THR A 116 22.02 8.81 3.67
N PRO A 117 22.29 9.25 4.91
CA PRO A 117 22.32 8.35 6.07
C PRO A 117 20.95 7.73 6.40
N LEU A 118 19.87 8.17 5.76
CA LEU A 118 18.51 7.70 5.97
C LEU A 118 18.27 6.40 5.17
N LYS A 119 18.68 5.26 5.72
CA LYS A 119 18.55 3.92 5.10
C LYS A 119 17.12 3.34 5.16
N TYR A 120 16.11 4.18 4.99
CA TYR A 120 14.72 3.77 5.02
C TYR A 120 14.22 3.58 3.59
N ILE A 121 13.73 2.37 3.27
CA ILE A 121 13.08 2.09 2.00
C ILE A 121 11.61 1.83 2.28
N PHE A 122 10.75 2.65 1.69
CA PHE A 122 9.31 2.46 1.79
C PHE A 122 8.91 1.23 0.96
N LEU A 123 8.48 0.16 1.62
CA LEU A 123 8.18 -1.14 1.00
C LEU A 123 6.67 -1.42 0.89
N THR A 124 5.82 -0.54 1.42
CA THR A 124 4.36 -0.74 1.45
C THR A 124 3.72 -0.38 0.10
N GLY A 125 3.48 -1.40 -0.72
CA GLY A 125 3.00 -1.22 -2.10
C GLY A 125 1.66 -0.48 -2.25
N GLN A 126 0.65 -0.75 -1.40
CA GLN A 126 -0.65 -0.07 -1.48
C GLN A 126 -0.53 1.45 -1.25
N ALA A 127 0.25 1.85 -0.24
CA ALA A 127 0.44 3.25 0.09
C ALA A 127 1.28 3.97 -0.99
N LEU A 128 2.31 3.33 -1.52
CA LEU A 128 3.10 3.85 -2.65
C LEU A 128 2.24 4.04 -3.90
N LEU A 129 1.40 3.06 -4.22
CA LEU A 129 0.48 3.15 -5.34
C LEU A 129 -0.52 4.30 -5.15
N TRP A 130 -1.02 4.50 -3.93
CA TRP A 130 -1.91 5.62 -3.64
C TRP A 130 -1.23 6.98 -3.85
N MET A 131 -0.02 7.16 -3.33
CA MET A 131 0.73 8.40 -3.51
C MET A 131 1.06 8.66 -4.99
N ALA A 132 1.48 7.62 -5.72
CA ALA A 132 1.70 7.69 -7.16
C ALA A 132 0.42 8.08 -7.91
N THR A 133 -0.71 7.50 -7.51
CA THR A 133 -2.01 7.76 -8.14
C THR A 133 -2.48 9.19 -7.92
N ILE A 134 -2.41 9.70 -6.69
CA ILE A 134 -2.74 11.10 -6.40
C ILE A 134 -1.80 12.03 -7.14
N GLY A 135 -0.49 11.80 -7.09
CA GLY A 135 0.51 12.63 -7.75
C GLY A 135 0.27 12.72 -9.25
N ALA A 136 -0.04 11.59 -9.91
CA ALA A 136 -0.38 11.54 -11.32
C ALA A 136 -1.69 12.27 -11.64
N VAL A 137 -2.75 12.05 -10.85
CA VAL A 137 -4.06 12.69 -11.06
C VAL A 137 -3.98 14.21 -10.88
N ILE A 138 -3.28 14.69 -9.85
CA ILE A 138 -3.10 16.14 -9.61
C ILE A 138 -2.25 16.77 -10.73
N GLY A 139 -1.17 16.09 -11.14
CA GLY A 139 -0.35 16.54 -12.27
C GLY A 139 -1.15 16.64 -13.57
N TYR A 140 -1.96 15.63 -13.85
CA TYR A 140 -2.83 15.60 -15.03
C TYR A 140 -3.86 16.73 -15.01
N LYS A 141 -4.53 16.95 -13.86
CA LYS A 141 -5.48 18.06 -13.71
C LYS A 141 -4.85 19.44 -13.76
N SER A 142 -3.54 19.54 -13.50
CA SER A 142 -2.78 20.78 -13.64
C SER A 142 -2.32 21.06 -15.08
N GLY A 143 -2.71 20.21 -16.05
CA GLY A 143 -2.37 20.36 -17.46
C GLY A 143 -1.02 19.77 -17.85
N LEU A 144 -0.33 19.06 -16.95
CA LEU A 144 0.94 18.40 -17.24
C LEU A 144 0.66 17.05 -17.93
N THR A 145 1.39 16.74 -19.00
CA THR A 145 1.28 15.45 -19.72
C THR A 145 2.67 14.87 -19.96
N GLY A 146 2.79 13.54 -19.92
CA GLY A 146 4.05 12.84 -20.21
C GLY A 146 5.11 13.01 -19.10
N VAL A 147 6.35 13.30 -19.51
CA VAL A 147 7.53 13.30 -18.63
C VAL A 147 7.41 14.26 -17.43
N PRO A 148 6.93 15.52 -17.57
CA PRO A 148 6.74 16.42 -16.44
C PRO A 148 5.79 15.86 -15.37
N LEU A 149 4.69 15.23 -15.77
CA LEU A 149 3.70 14.65 -14.86
C LEU A 149 4.32 13.56 -13.99
N ILE A 150 5.14 12.69 -14.59
CA ILE A 150 5.77 11.57 -13.90
C ILE A 150 6.75 12.08 -12.83
N PHE A 151 7.57 13.09 -13.16
CA PHE A 151 8.53 13.65 -12.21
C PHE A 151 7.85 14.45 -11.09
N THR A 152 6.84 15.26 -11.40
CA THR A 152 6.09 16.01 -10.38
C THR A 152 5.27 15.07 -9.49
N GLY A 153 4.64 14.05 -10.09
CA GLY A 153 3.94 13.02 -9.34
C GLY A 153 4.88 12.26 -8.41
N ALA A 154 6.08 11.92 -8.89
CA ALA A 154 7.06 11.21 -8.07
C ALA A 154 7.62 12.05 -6.92
N SER A 155 7.78 13.36 -7.12
CA SER A 155 8.23 14.28 -6.06
C SER A 155 7.25 14.39 -4.89
N SER A 156 5.95 14.12 -5.12
CA SER A 156 4.94 14.14 -4.05
C SER A 156 5.05 12.99 -3.04
N ALA A 157 5.86 11.97 -3.36
CA ALA A 157 5.97 10.72 -2.60
C ALA A 157 7.41 10.34 -2.24
N ALA A 158 8.38 11.20 -2.55
CA ALA A 158 9.80 11.04 -2.25
C ALA A 158 10.18 11.58 -0.86
#